data_AF-A0A929CAC6-F1
#
_entry.id   AF-A0A929CAC6-F1
#
_cell.length_a   1.000
_cell.length_b   1.000
_cell.length_c   1.000
_cell.angle_alpha   90.00
_cell.angle_beta   90.00
_cell.angle_gamma   90.00
#
_symmetry.space_group_name_H-M   'P 1'
#
loop_
_entity.id
_entity.type
_entity.pdbx_description
1 polymer ?
#
loop_
_entity_poly.entity_id
_entity_poly.type
_entity_poly.pdbx_seq_one_letter_code
_entity_poly.pdbx_strand_id
1 'polypeptide(L)'
;KACMVNQPGVYDEAKGVVANIPDILSIPYFSFMSTKIPYNSLVLTAEQAAGLEMLYGFYGYDFTFQEGPNAFVVQNSDGTWGRMTADDHFVMTIPSDSMLCNGMGVANPDTQTPFPIPHKYILDKAEIADIRGHVDQYNAIIYESATLYNLAYVDMAKVLEETATGITVDGIELTSAFVTGNTFSLDGIHLTPIGNAMAAHYFIDAINATYGANIPQVVVTDYSAVQFP
;
A
#
# COMPACT_ATOMS: atom_id res chain seq x y z
N LYS A 1 12.58 30.98 46.37
CA LYS A 1 11.97 30.18 45.28
C LYS A 1 13.00 29.13 44.89
N ALA A 2 12.87 27.92 45.42
CA ALA A 2 13.81 26.84 45.17
C ALA A 2 13.56 26.25 43.78
N CYS A 3 14.61 26.07 42.98
CA CYS A 3 14.60 25.20 41.81
C CYS A 3 14.25 23.78 42.27
N MET A 4 13.14 23.25 41.78
CA MET A 4 12.88 21.82 41.88
C MET A 4 13.70 21.11 40.80
N VAL A 5 14.46 20.13 41.25
CA VAL A 5 15.25 19.22 40.44
C VAL A 5 14.28 18.29 39.72
N ASN A 6 14.36 18.21 38.39
CA ASN A 6 13.62 17.26 37.58
C ASN A 6 13.87 15.83 38.11
N GLN A 7 12.84 15.21 38.67
CA GLN A 7 12.84 13.77 38.94
C GLN A 7 12.65 13.02 37.61
N PRO A 8 13.36 11.92 37.36
CA PRO A 8 13.05 11.05 36.24
C PRO A 8 11.67 10.44 36.47
N GLY A 9 10.66 10.92 35.74
CA GLY A 9 9.27 10.48 35.87
C GLY A 9 8.21 11.59 35.94
N VAL A 10 8.60 12.87 35.96
CA VAL A 10 7.64 13.97 35.79
C VAL A 10 7.91 14.61 34.43
N TYR A 11 7.31 14.04 33.39
CA TYR A 11 7.16 14.75 32.13
C TYR A 11 6.12 15.84 32.38
N ASP A 12 6.49 17.08 32.12
CA ASP A 12 5.57 18.22 32.09
C ASP A 12 4.35 17.85 31.22
N GLU A 13 3.19 18.45 31.50
CA GLU A 13 1.82 18.14 31.01
C GLU A 13 1.60 18.22 29.48
N ALA A 14 2.55 17.73 28.67
CA ALA A 14 2.54 17.76 27.22
C ALA A 14 1.41 16.86 26.70
N LYS A 15 0.30 17.50 26.33
CA LYS A 15 -0.79 16.88 25.58
C LYS A 15 -0.32 16.61 24.15
N GLY A 16 -0.75 15.49 23.60
CA GLY A 16 -0.37 15.07 22.26
C GLY A 16 -1.42 14.15 21.66
N VAL A 17 -1.23 13.86 20.38
CA VAL A 17 -2.08 12.93 19.64
C VAL A 17 -1.17 12.03 18.82
N VAL A 18 -1.49 10.75 18.79
CA VAL A 18 -0.81 9.75 17.98
C VAL A 18 -1.83 8.97 17.17
N ALA A 19 -1.39 8.43 16.04
CA ALA A 19 -2.21 7.60 15.18
C ALA A 19 -1.47 6.31 14.84
N ASN A 20 -2.23 5.23 14.67
CA ASN A 20 -1.70 3.97 14.17
C ASN A 20 -1.40 4.04 12.65
N ILE A 21 -0.64 3.06 12.20
CA ILE A 21 -0.14 2.90 10.84
C ILE A 21 -1.09 1.95 10.09
N PRO A 22 -1.57 2.31 8.89
CA PRO A 22 -2.47 1.49 8.09
C PRO A 22 -1.80 0.26 7.48
N ASP A 23 -2.61 -0.67 6.99
CA ASP A 23 -2.13 -1.82 6.22
C ASP A 23 -1.47 -1.36 4.90
N ILE A 24 -0.37 -2.02 4.52
CA ILE A 24 0.38 -1.68 3.31
C ILE A 24 -0.48 -1.77 2.03
N LEU A 25 -1.45 -2.70 1.96
CA LEU A 25 -2.28 -2.87 0.78
C LEU A 25 -3.47 -1.89 0.72
N SER A 26 -3.73 -1.14 1.80
CA SER A 26 -4.67 -0.01 1.78
C SER A 26 -4.14 1.19 0.97
N ILE A 27 -2.83 1.21 0.70
CA ILE A 27 -2.13 2.26 -0.04
C ILE A 27 -2.11 1.88 -1.54
N PRO A 28 -2.71 2.69 -2.43
CA PRO A 28 -2.85 2.37 -3.85
C PRO A 28 -1.54 2.05 -4.56
N TYR A 29 -0.41 2.63 -4.15
CA TYR A 29 0.90 2.33 -4.72
C TYR A 29 1.24 0.84 -4.72
N PHE A 30 0.80 0.08 -3.71
CA PHE A 30 1.12 -1.33 -3.56
C PHE A 30 0.01 -2.28 -4.04
N SER A 31 -1.21 -1.79 -4.26
CA SER A 31 -2.35 -2.65 -4.59
C SER A 31 -3.02 -2.34 -5.93
N PHE A 32 -2.93 -1.10 -6.42
CA PHE A 32 -3.69 -0.65 -7.59
C PHE A 32 -3.37 -1.46 -8.85
N MET A 33 -2.09 -1.71 -9.14
CA MET A 33 -1.71 -2.38 -10.38
C MET A 33 -2.17 -3.83 -10.43
N SER A 34 -2.21 -4.54 -9.31
CA SER A 34 -2.77 -5.90 -9.23
C SER A 34 -4.26 -5.95 -9.58
N THR A 35 -5.01 -4.86 -9.36
CA THR A 35 -6.43 -4.78 -9.78
C THR A 35 -6.60 -4.61 -11.29
N LYS A 36 -5.56 -4.13 -11.98
CA LYS A 36 -5.55 -3.91 -13.43
C LYS A 36 -4.90 -5.05 -14.19
N ILE A 37 -3.89 -5.67 -13.58
CA ILE A 37 -3.14 -6.80 -14.13
C ILE A 37 -3.19 -7.93 -13.09
N PRO A 38 -4.21 -8.81 -13.14
CA PRO A 38 -4.22 -10.04 -12.35
C PRO A 38 -2.95 -10.87 -12.55
N TYR A 39 -2.49 -11.56 -11.51
CA TYR A 39 -1.27 -12.38 -11.54
C TYR A 39 -1.25 -13.42 -12.67
N ASN A 40 -2.42 -13.90 -13.10
CA ASN A 40 -2.61 -14.92 -14.12
C ASN A 40 -3.08 -14.39 -15.49
N SER A 41 -2.82 -13.12 -15.79
CA SER A 41 -3.31 -12.46 -17.02
C SER A 41 -2.62 -12.92 -18.31
N LEU A 42 -1.60 -13.78 -18.23
CA LEU A 42 -0.91 -14.30 -19.40
C LEU A 42 -1.76 -15.38 -20.08
N VAL A 43 -2.44 -15.03 -21.16
CA VAL A 43 -3.25 -15.99 -21.94
C VAL A 43 -2.43 -16.55 -23.09
N LEU A 44 -2.24 -17.87 -23.13
CA LEU A 44 -1.41 -18.57 -24.10
C LEU A 44 -2.21 -19.57 -24.95
N THR A 45 -1.75 -19.79 -26.18
CA THR A 45 -2.10 -20.98 -26.99
C THR A 45 -1.31 -22.20 -26.53
N ALA A 46 -1.75 -23.41 -26.90
CA ALA A 46 -1.03 -24.65 -26.59
C ALA A 46 0.40 -24.64 -27.14
N GLU A 47 0.60 -24.10 -28.35
CA GLU A 47 1.91 -23.99 -28.98
C GLU A 47 2.83 -23.01 -28.22
N GLN A 48 2.29 -21.87 -27.77
CA GLN A 48 3.05 -20.90 -26.97
C GLN A 48 3.44 -21.48 -25.62
N ALA A 49 2.52 -22.19 -24.95
CA ALA A 49 2.80 -22.85 -23.68
C ALA A 49 3.95 -23.84 -23.83
N ALA A 50 3.86 -24.79 -24.77
CA ALA A 50 4.92 -25.76 -25.03
C ALA A 50 6.26 -25.09 -25.41
N GLY A 51 6.21 -24.00 -26.19
CA GLY A 51 7.38 -23.21 -26.55
C GLY A 51 8.08 -22.59 -25.34
N LEU A 52 7.31 -22.03 -24.40
CA LEU A 52 7.85 -21.45 -23.17
C LEU A 52 8.41 -22.49 -22.22
N GLU A 53 7.78 -23.66 -22.08
CA GLU A 53 8.32 -24.77 -21.28
C GLU A 53 9.70 -25.21 -21.80
N MET A 54 9.83 -25.39 -23.13
CA MET A 54 11.11 -25.71 -23.75
C MET A 54 12.15 -24.60 -23.55
N LEU A 55 11.75 -23.33 -23.70
CA LEU A 55 12.64 -22.18 -23.50
C LEU A 55 13.16 -22.15 -22.06
N TYR A 56 12.28 -22.17 -21.06
CA TYR A 56 12.67 -22.12 -19.66
C TYR A 56 13.49 -23.35 -19.24
N GLY A 57 13.19 -24.52 -19.80
CA GLY A 57 13.97 -25.74 -19.61
C GLY A 57 15.44 -25.59 -20.03
N PHE A 58 15.72 -24.85 -21.12
CA PHE A 58 17.10 -24.55 -21.54
C PHE A 58 17.87 -23.70 -20.52
N TYR A 59 17.17 -22.89 -19.73
CA TYR A 59 17.73 -22.08 -18.65
C TYR A 59 17.72 -22.79 -17.29
N GLY A 60 17.36 -24.08 -17.24
CA GLY A 60 17.35 -24.88 -16.02
C GLY A 60 16.13 -24.66 -15.13
N TYR A 61 15.05 -24.07 -15.65
CA TYR A 61 13.80 -23.87 -14.93
C TYR A 61 12.72 -24.83 -15.45
N ASP A 62 12.07 -25.53 -14.54
CA ASP A 62 10.94 -26.42 -14.83
C ASP A 62 9.63 -25.70 -14.49
N PHE A 63 9.20 -24.83 -15.41
CA PHE A 63 7.91 -24.13 -15.30
C PHE A 63 6.90 -24.78 -16.22
N THR A 64 5.72 -25.12 -15.67
CA THR A 64 4.59 -25.58 -16.45
C THR A 64 3.77 -24.40 -16.96
N PHE A 65 3.47 -24.40 -18.26
CA PHE A 65 2.55 -23.48 -18.90
C PHE A 65 1.39 -24.27 -19.50
N GLN A 66 0.20 -23.68 -19.52
CA GLN A 66 -0.99 -24.30 -20.08
C GLN A 66 -1.62 -23.43 -21.17
N GLU A 67 -2.46 -24.03 -22.01
CA GLU A 67 -3.37 -23.25 -22.84
C GLU A 67 -4.32 -22.44 -21.94
N GLY A 68 -4.52 -21.16 -22.28
CA GLY A 68 -5.32 -20.23 -21.48
C GLY A 68 -4.49 -19.45 -20.45
N PRO A 69 -5.09 -19.05 -19.32
CA PRO A 69 -4.45 -18.19 -18.32
C PRO A 69 -3.29 -18.85 -17.57
N ASN A 70 -2.21 -18.11 -17.39
CA ASN A 70 -0.98 -18.49 -16.72
C ASN A 70 -0.46 -17.36 -15.83
N ALA A 71 0.22 -17.71 -14.75
CA ALA A 71 0.96 -16.74 -13.95
C ALA A 71 2.08 -16.06 -14.76
N PHE A 72 2.56 -14.90 -14.31
CA PHE A 72 3.82 -14.33 -14.79
C PHE A 72 5.03 -15.03 -14.16
N VAL A 73 6.16 -15.03 -14.86
CA VAL A 73 7.46 -15.40 -14.30
C VAL A 73 8.07 -14.17 -13.64
N VAL A 74 8.54 -14.36 -12.42
CA VAL A 74 9.03 -13.28 -11.56
C VAL A 74 10.38 -13.63 -11.00
N GLN A 75 11.16 -12.62 -10.63
CA GLN A 75 12.35 -12.82 -9.82
C GLN A 75 11.95 -12.75 -8.34
N ASN A 76 12.37 -13.75 -7.55
CA ASN A 76 12.22 -13.79 -6.11
C ASN A 76 13.30 -12.93 -5.43
N SER A 77 13.13 -12.66 -4.13
CA SER A 77 14.07 -11.88 -3.33
C SER A 77 15.49 -12.49 -3.26
N ASP A 78 15.62 -13.81 -3.39
CA ASP A 78 16.90 -14.52 -3.45
C ASP A 78 17.56 -14.52 -4.84
N GLY A 79 16.93 -13.88 -5.82
CA GLY A 79 17.40 -13.78 -7.20
C GLY A 79 17.01 -14.95 -8.10
N THR A 80 16.43 -16.02 -7.56
CA THR A 80 15.86 -17.13 -8.35
C THR A 80 14.61 -16.68 -9.09
N TRP A 81 14.19 -17.46 -10.10
CA TRP A 81 12.92 -17.19 -10.78
C TRP A 81 11.82 -18.10 -10.26
N GLY A 82 10.64 -17.52 -10.10
CA GLY A 82 9.43 -18.19 -9.65
C GLY A 82 8.23 -17.81 -10.50
N ARG A 83 7.07 -18.31 -10.08
CA ARG A 83 5.78 -17.97 -10.67
C ARG A 83 5.04 -17.07 -9.69
N MET A 84 4.50 -15.97 -10.19
CA MET A 84 3.67 -15.09 -9.37
C MET A 84 2.45 -15.86 -8.84
N THR A 85 2.07 -15.57 -7.62
CA THR A 85 0.89 -16.13 -6.96
C THR A 85 -0.21 -15.08 -6.84
N ALA A 86 -1.41 -15.52 -6.46
CA ALA A 86 -2.53 -14.61 -6.19
C ALA A 86 -2.29 -13.71 -4.96
N ASP A 87 -1.33 -14.07 -4.10
CA ASP A 87 -1.00 -13.33 -2.89
C ASP A 87 0.11 -12.27 -3.13
N ASP A 88 0.72 -12.26 -4.32
CA ASP A 88 1.75 -11.29 -4.69
C ASP A 88 1.10 -10.06 -5.34
N HIS A 89 1.75 -8.90 -5.17
CA HIS A 89 1.22 -7.64 -5.68
C HIS A 89 2.20 -6.91 -6.60
N PHE A 90 1.68 -6.26 -7.65
CA PHE A 90 2.45 -5.33 -8.45
C PHE A 90 2.47 -3.95 -7.80
N VAL A 91 3.65 -3.36 -7.68
CA VAL A 91 3.77 -1.95 -7.31
C VAL A 91 3.50 -1.05 -8.51
N MET A 92 3.06 0.19 -8.25
CA MET A 92 2.63 1.13 -9.27
C MET A 92 3.70 1.48 -10.32
N THR A 93 4.97 1.36 -9.96
CA THR A 93 6.11 1.69 -10.84
C THR A 93 6.45 0.60 -11.85
N ILE A 94 5.69 -0.51 -11.89
CA ILE A 94 5.89 -1.56 -12.89
C ILE A 94 5.72 -1.00 -14.31
N PRO A 95 6.67 -1.22 -15.23
CA PRO A 95 6.60 -0.67 -16.58
C PRO A 95 5.61 -1.49 -17.44
N SER A 96 4.34 -1.08 -17.46
CA SER A 96 3.27 -1.76 -18.22
C SER A 96 3.59 -1.92 -19.71
N ASP A 97 4.23 -0.92 -20.32
CA ASP A 97 4.68 -1.00 -21.72
C ASP A 97 5.68 -2.13 -21.93
N SER A 98 6.57 -2.40 -20.97
CA SER A 98 7.51 -3.52 -21.07
C SER A 98 6.81 -4.87 -20.92
N MET A 99 5.77 -4.96 -20.11
CA MET A 99 4.95 -6.17 -20.00
C MET A 99 4.19 -6.45 -21.29
N LEU A 100 3.55 -5.42 -21.85
CA LEU A 100 2.69 -5.55 -23.03
C LEU A 100 3.49 -5.71 -24.33
N CYS A 101 4.52 -4.89 -24.52
CA CYS A 101 5.21 -4.78 -25.81
C CYS A 101 6.53 -5.58 -25.85
N ASN A 102 7.21 -5.76 -24.72
CA ASN A 102 8.54 -6.36 -24.67
C ASN A 102 8.56 -7.74 -23.97
N GLY A 103 7.40 -8.28 -23.58
CA GLY A 103 7.28 -9.62 -23.01
C GLY A 103 7.84 -9.77 -21.59
N MET A 104 7.92 -8.67 -20.82
CA MET A 104 8.30 -8.73 -19.41
C MET A 104 7.30 -9.59 -18.63
N GLY A 105 7.83 -10.51 -17.82
CA GLY A 105 7.10 -11.57 -17.12
C GLY A 105 6.93 -12.86 -17.90
N VAL A 106 7.46 -12.95 -19.12
CA VAL A 106 7.35 -14.13 -19.98
C VAL A 106 8.67 -14.34 -20.75
N ALA A 107 8.77 -13.87 -21.97
CA ALA A 107 9.96 -13.97 -22.79
C ALA A 107 10.02 -12.76 -23.71
N ASN A 108 11.23 -12.26 -23.94
CA ASN A 108 11.43 -11.19 -24.90
C ASN A 108 11.15 -11.71 -26.32
N PRO A 109 10.21 -11.10 -27.08
CA PRO A 109 9.83 -11.61 -28.40
C PRO A 109 10.92 -11.46 -29.46
N ASP A 110 11.83 -10.49 -29.30
CA ASP A 110 12.90 -10.21 -30.25
C ASP A 110 14.12 -11.11 -30.03
N THR A 111 14.51 -11.33 -28.77
CA THR A 111 15.69 -12.13 -28.42
C THR A 111 15.37 -13.58 -28.12
N GLN A 112 14.09 -13.93 -27.94
CA GLN A 112 13.62 -15.27 -27.56
C GLN A 112 14.28 -15.79 -26.26
N THR A 113 14.50 -14.89 -25.30
CA THR A 113 15.10 -15.23 -23.99
C THR A 113 14.10 -14.98 -22.86
N PRO A 114 14.16 -15.73 -21.75
CA PRO A 114 13.38 -15.44 -20.55
C PRO A 114 13.50 -13.98 -20.13
N PHE A 115 12.38 -13.38 -19.78
CA PHE A 115 12.35 -11.99 -19.30
C PHE A 115 11.47 -11.89 -18.05
N PRO A 116 11.92 -12.41 -16.89
CA PRO A 116 11.15 -12.36 -15.65
C PRO A 116 10.92 -10.92 -15.20
N ILE A 117 9.81 -10.67 -14.50
CA ILE A 117 9.57 -9.39 -13.83
C ILE A 117 10.60 -9.24 -12.70
N PRO A 118 11.42 -8.18 -12.69
CA PRO A 118 12.35 -7.93 -11.60
C PRO A 118 11.66 -7.81 -10.24
N HIS A 119 12.28 -8.35 -9.19
CA HIS A 119 11.71 -8.39 -7.84
C HIS A 119 11.26 -7.02 -7.33
N LYS A 120 11.99 -5.95 -7.63
CA LYS A 120 11.63 -4.55 -7.26
C LYS A 120 10.25 -4.06 -7.72
N TYR A 121 9.61 -4.75 -8.65
CA TYR A 121 8.26 -4.40 -9.14
C TYR A 121 7.15 -5.25 -8.51
N ILE A 122 7.51 -6.12 -7.57
CA ILE A 122 6.63 -7.07 -6.93
C ILE A 122 6.78 -6.90 -5.43
N LEU A 123 5.66 -6.96 -4.73
CA LEU A 123 5.62 -7.14 -3.29
C LEU A 123 5.14 -8.56 -3.05
N ASP A 124 6.06 -9.43 -2.62
CA ASP A 124 5.75 -10.85 -2.46
C ASP A 124 5.00 -11.14 -1.15
N LYS A 125 4.34 -12.29 -1.08
CA LYS A 125 3.58 -12.69 0.10
C LYS A 125 4.38 -12.65 1.41
N ALA A 126 5.65 -13.04 1.38
CA ALA A 126 6.50 -13.07 2.56
C ALA A 126 6.88 -11.65 3.00
N GLU A 127 7.19 -10.76 2.05
CA GLU A 127 7.42 -9.34 2.29
C GLU A 127 6.18 -8.66 2.88
N ILE A 128 4.98 -8.93 2.33
CA ILE A 128 3.73 -8.40 2.88
C ILE A 128 3.54 -8.85 4.33
N ALA A 129 3.78 -10.13 4.61
CA ALA A 129 3.65 -10.67 5.97
C ALA A 129 4.67 -10.05 6.93
N ASP A 130 5.92 -9.85 6.49
CA ASP A 130 6.97 -9.21 7.28
C ASP A 130 6.65 -7.74 7.57
N ILE A 131 6.21 -6.98 6.57
CA ILE A 131 5.79 -5.58 6.72
C ILE A 131 4.63 -5.48 7.70
N ARG A 132 3.59 -6.31 7.55
CA ARG A 132 2.45 -6.35 8.47
C ARG A 132 2.88 -6.67 9.90
N GLY A 133 3.78 -7.64 10.08
CA GLY A 133 4.34 -7.97 11.38
C GLY A 133 5.04 -6.79 12.06
N HIS A 134 5.77 -5.98 11.30
CA HIS A 134 6.39 -4.75 11.81
C HIS A 134 5.37 -3.64 12.07
N VAL A 135 4.38 -3.46 11.21
CA VAL A 135 3.27 -2.51 11.41
C VAL A 135 2.51 -2.83 12.70
N ASP A 136 2.21 -4.10 12.95
CA ASP A 136 1.54 -4.54 14.19
C ASP A 136 2.37 -4.23 15.43
N GLN A 137 3.68 -4.47 15.38
CA GLN A 137 4.61 -4.14 16.48
C GLN A 137 4.65 -2.64 16.74
N TYR A 138 4.74 -1.80 15.70
CA TYR A 138 4.71 -0.34 15.87
C TYR A 138 3.36 0.14 16.39
N ASN A 139 2.24 -0.41 15.90
CA ASN A 139 0.90 -0.07 16.36
C ASN A 139 0.67 -0.43 17.83
N ALA A 140 1.22 -1.55 18.29
CA ALA A 140 1.22 -1.91 19.71
C ALA A 140 1.97 -0.86 20.54
N ILE A 141 3.19 -0.48 20.14
CA ILE A 141 3.99 0.54 20.84
C ILE A 141 3.28 1.91 20.85
N ILE A 142 2.66 2.30 19.74
CA ILE A 142 1.91 3.56 19.63
C ILE A 142 0.73 3.55 20.62
N TYR A 143 -0.03 2.45 20.66
CA TYR A 143 -1.17 2.32 21.57
C TYR A 143 -0.74 2.29 23.04
N GLU A 144 0.30 1.51 23.38
CA GLU A 144 0.86 1.47 24.74
C GLU A 144 1.37 2.86 25.16
N SER A 145 2.05 3.58 24.28
CA SER A 145 2.51 4.95 24.54
C SER A 145 1.34 5.92 24.74
N ALA A 146 0.29 5.79 23.92
CA ALA A 146 -0.91 6.62 24.06
C ALA A 146 -1.58 6.43 25.42
N THR A 147 -1.70 5.18 25.89
CA THR A 147 -2.28 4.86 27.20
C THR A 147 -1.39 5.30 28.36
N LEU A 148 -0.08 5.02 28.29
CA LEU A 148 0.88 5.35 29.35
C LEU A 148 0.99 6.86 29.59
N TYR A 149 1.00 7.64 28.51
CA TYR A 149 1.18 9.09 28.57
C TYR A 149 -0.14 9.87 28.43
N ASN A 150 -1.28 9.19 28.43
CA ASN A 150 -2.61 9.81 28.26
C ASN A 150 -2.67 10.73 27.02
N LEU A 151 -2.18 10.22 25.89
CA LEU A 151 -2.25 10.88 24.60
C LEU A 151 -3.59 10.58 23.92
N ALA A 152 -4.10 11.52 23.15
CA ALA A 152 -5.20 11.23 22.24
C ALA A 152 -4.75 10.17 21.22
N TYR A 153 -5.62 9.23 20.90
CA TYR A 153 -5.33 8.13 19.97
C TYR A 153 -6.32 8.17 18.81
N VAL A 154 -5.80 8.06 17.59
CA VAL A 154 -6.58 8.01 16.35
C VAL A 154 -6.34 6.67 15.65
N ASP A 155 -7.41 5.96 15.33
CA ASP A 155 -7.35 4.74 14.52
C ASP A 155 -7.37 5.09 13.02
N MET A 156 -6.28 5.69 12.53
CA MET A 156 -6.12 6.04 11.12
C MET A 156 -6.04 4.82 10.21
N ALA A 157 -5.59 3.67 10.72
CA ALA A 157 -5.60 2.41 9.99
C ALA A 157 -7.03 2.05 9.57
N LYS A 158 -7.97 2.09 10.52
CA LYS A 158 -9.39 1.87 10.25
C LYS A 158 -9.98 2.93 9.32
N VAL A 159 -9.68 4.21 9.55
CA VAL A 159 -10.17 5.29 8.68
C VAL A 159 -9.76 5.05 7.22
N LEU A 160 -8.49 4.70 6.98
CA LEU A 160 -8.01 4.43 5.62
C LEU A 160 -8.57 3.13 5.05
N GLU A 161 -8.80 2.09 5.86
CA GLU A 161 -9.50 0.88 5.44
C GLU A 161 -10.93 1.18 4.97
N GLU A 162 -11.68 2.00 5.71
CA GLU A 162 -13.05 2.39 5.35
C GLU A 162 -13.12 3.16 4.01
N THR A 163 -12.05 3.88 3.64
CA THR A 163 -11.99 4.54 2.33
C THR A 163 -12.01 3.55 1.16
N ALA A 164 -11.73 2.26 1.36
CA ALA A 164 -11.87 1.25 0.31
C ALA A 164 -13.32 1.12 -0.19
N THR A 165 -14.30 1.27 0.71
CA THR A 165 -15.74 1.25 0.39
C THR A 165 -16.38 2.63 0.34
N GLY A 166 -15.66 3.66 0.80
CA GLY A 166 -16.11 5.04 0.85
C GLY A 166 -16.38 5.51 2.27
N ILE A 167 -15.88 6.72 2.57
CA ILE A 167 -16.12 7.42 3.82
C ILE A 167 -16.71 8.79 3.52
N THR A 168 -17.74 9.20 4.26
CA THR A 168 -18.35 10.52 4.08
C THR A 168 -17.89 11.46 5.18
N VAL A 169 -17.23 12.56 4.80
CA VAL A 169 -16.82 13.63 5.72
C VAL A 169 -17.31 14.96 5.18
N ASP A 170 -17.97 15.74 6.02
CA ASP A 170 -18.62 17.02 5.65
C ASP A 170 -19.53 16.94 4.41
N GLY A 171 -20.18 15.79 4.20
CA GLY A 171 -21.09 15.56 3.08
C GLY A 171 -20.43 15.23 1.74
N ILE A 172 -19.09 15.07 1.70
CA ILE A 172 -18.36 14.57 0.54
C ILE A 172 -17.91 13.13 0.80
N GLU A 173 -18.11 12.26 -0.18
CA GLU A 173 -17.59 10.90 -0.17
C GLU A 173 -16.14 10.88 -0.68
N LEU A 174 -15.25 10.29 0.12
CA LEU A 174 -13.85 10.05 -0.18
C LEU A 174 -13.63 8.54 -0.27
N THR A 175 -12.90 8.10 -1.30
CA THR A 175 -12.53 6.68 -1.48
C THR A 175 -11.03 6.55 -1.76
N SER A 176 -10.46 5.37 -1.51
CA SER A 176 -9.08 5.06 -1.91
C SER A 176 -8.94 4.71 -3.39
N ALA A 177 -10.00 4.83 -4.19
CA ALA A 177 -9.93 4.63 -5.63
C ALA A 177 -8.87 5.55 -6.24
N PHE A 178 -7.82 4.96 -6.80
CA PHE A 178 -6.71 5.74 -7.35
C PHE A 178 -7.21 6.70 -8.43
N VAL A 179 -6.68 7.92 -8.42
CA VAL A 179 -7.06 9.07 -9.29
C VAL A 179 -8.44 9.66 -9.00
N THR A 180 -9.48 8.87 -8.74
CA THR A 180 -10.90 9.34 -8.70
C THR A 180 -11.50 9.44 -7.30
N GLY A 181 -10.89 8.79 -6.31
CA GLY A 181 -11.41 8.71 -4.95
C GLY A 181 -11.06 9.88 -4.05
N ASN A 182 -10.18 10.78 -4.50
CA ASN A 182 -9.77 11.99 -3.80
C ASN A 182 -9.01 11.79 -2.47
N THR A 183 -8.90 10.58 -1.92
CA THR A 183 -8.10 10.33 -0.69
C THR A 183 -6.59 10.42 -0.97
N PHE A 184 -6.10 9.72 -1.99
CA PHE A 184 -4.68 9.63 -2.32
C PHE A 184 -4.28 10.50 -3.51
N SER A 185 -3.05 11.02 -3.48
CA SER A 185 -2.43 11.79 -4.55
C SER A 185 -2.05 10.88 -5.74
N LEU A 186 -1.54 11.47 -6.82
CA LEU A 186 -1.12 10.74 -8.02
C LEU A 186 0.10 9.83 -7.81
N ASP A 187 0.80 9.94 -6.68
CA ASP A 187 1.83 8.96 -6.31
C ASP A 187 1.24 7.69 -5.66
N GLY A 188 -0.04 7.73 -5.27
CA GLY A 188 -0.74 6.66 -4.56
C GLY A 188 -0.14 6.28 -3.22
N ILE A 189 0.68 7.14 -2.62
CA ILE A 189 1.27 6.97 -1.28
C ILE A 189 0.73 8.06 -0.35
N HIS A 190 0.89 9.32 -0.74
CA HIS A 190 0.50 10.45 0.10
C HIS A 190 -0.97 10.81 -0.09
N LEU A 191 -1.58 11.34 0.96
CA LEU A 191 -2.92 11.89 0.88
C LEU A 191 -2.93 13.17 0.05
N THR A 192 -4.04 13.43 -0.64
CA THR A 192 -4.31 14.74 -1.26
C THR A 192 -4.50 15.81 -0.18
N PRO A 193 -4.59 17.11 -0.53
CA PRO A 193 -4.96 18.13 0.44
C PRO A 193 -6.31 17.84 1.14
N ILE A 194 -7.33 17.38 0.40
CA ILE A 194 -8.61 16.97 1.01
C ILE A 194 -8.49 15.71 1.88
N GLY A 195 -7.65 14.74 1.51
CA GLY A 195 -7.36 13.58 2.35
C GLY A 195 -6.61 13.94 3.64
N ASN A 196 -5.69 14.90 3.58
CA ASN A 196 -5.04 15.45 4.77
C ASN A 196 -6.02 16.23 5.65
N ALA A 197 -6.98 16.96 5.06
CA ALA A 197 -8.05 17.62 5.81
C ALA A 197 -8.97 16.61 6.51
N MET A 198 -9.33 15.52 5.83
CA MET A 198 -10.04 14.39 6.45
C MET A 198 -9.24 13.82 7.63
N ALA A 199 -7.94 13.54 7.48
CA ALA A 199 -7.13 13.06 8.59
C ALA A 199 -7.11 14.08 9.75
N ALA A 200 -6.92 15.37 9.46
CA ALA A 200 -6.95 16.41 10.48
C ALA A 200 -8.30 16.47 11.24
N HIS A 201 -9.42 16.21 10.57
CA HIS A 201 -10.75 16.12 11.20
C HIS A 201 -10.77 15.07 12.31
N TYR A 202 -10.31 13.85 12.03
CA TYR A 202 -10.23 12.75 13.00
C TYR A 202 -9.25 13.04 14.14
N PHE A 203 -8.14 13.71 13.86
CA PHE A 203 -7.19 14.13 14.89
C PHE A 203 -7.81 15.17 15.83
N ILE A 204 -8.53 16.16 15.30
CA ILE A 204 -9.22 17.18 16.10
C ILE A 204 -10.30 16.53 16.97
N ASP A 205 -11.06 15.56 16.45
CA ASP A 205 -12.05 14.81 17.22
C ASP A 205 -11.42 14.06 18.39
N ALA A 206 -10.33 13.34 18.16
CA ALA A 206 -9.63 12.62 19.22
C ALA A 206 -9.08 13.57 20.29
N ILE A 207 -8.48 14.71 19.89
CA ILE A 207 -7.99 15.72 20.83
C ILE A 207 -9.13 16.29 21.68
N ASN A 208 -10.23 16.70 21.04
CA ASN A 208 -11.39 17.26 21.74
C ASN A 208 -11.99 16.23 22.71
N ALA A 209 -12.11 14.97 22.29
CA ALA A 209 -12.65 13.89 23.11
C ALA A 209 -11.75 13.55 24.33
N THR A 210 -10.44 13.43 24.13
CA THR A 210 -9.50 13.05 25.19
C THR A 210 -9.27 14.18 26.20
N TYR A 211 -9.22 15.43 25.74
CA TYR A 211 -8.80 16.57 26.58
C TYR A 211 -9.92 17.54 26.96
N GLY A 212 -11.15 17.32 26.48
CA GLY A 212 -12.25 18.28 26.64
C GLY A 212 -11.94 19.63 25.99
N ALA A 213 -11.14 19.63 24.92
CA ALA A 213 -10.78 20.83 24.18
C ALA A 213 -11.95 21.28 23.29
N ASN A 214 -11.87 22.52 22.79
CA ASN A 214 -12.84 23.10 21.86
C ASN A 214 -12.13 23.58 20.59
N ILE A 215 -11.30 22.73 20.00
CA ILE A 215 -10.62 23.04 18.73
C ILE A 215 -11.67 23.00 17.62
N PRO A 216 -11.84 24.08 16.83
CA PRO A 216 -12.74 24.08 15.70
C PRO A 216 -12.37 23.01 14.67
N GLN A 217 -13.39 22.39 14.08
CA GLN A 217 -13.18 21.40 13.03
C GLN A 217 -12.63 22.04 11.75
N VAL A 218 -11.87 21.24 11.01
CA VAL A 218 -11.47 21.57 9.64
C VAL A 218 -12.66 21.32 8.71
N VAL A 219 -12.95 22.27 7.83
CA VAL A 219 -13.93 22.08 6.76
C VAL A 219 -13.23 21.39 5.62
N VAL A 220 -13.49 20.09 5.44
CA VAL A 220 -12.76 19.25 4.49
C VAL A 220 -12.93 19.76 3.05
N THR A 221 -14.09 20.34 2.74
CA THR A 221 -14.43 20.85 1.41
C THR A 221 -13.64 22.08 0.97
N ASP A 222 -12.94 22.76 1.89
CA ASP A 222 -12.12 23.93 1.58
C ASP A 222 -10.78 23.56 0.91
N TYR A 223 -10.45 22.26 0.88
CA TYR A 223 -9.17 21.76 0.38
C TYR A 223 -9.32 21.07 -0.98
N SER A 224 -8.30 21.21 -1.83
CA SER A 224 -8.36 20.69 -3.19
C SER A 224 -8.25 19.17 -3.24
N ALA A 225 -9.07 18.57 -4.09
CA ALA A 225 -8.96 17.18 -4.53
C ALA A 225 -7.87 17.01 -5.60
N VAL A 226 -7.74 15.80 -6.15
CA VAL A 226 -6.92 15.56 -7.35
C VAL A 226 -7.45 16.46 -8.47
N GLN A 227 -6.60 17.34 -9.01
CA GLN A 227 -6.97 18.17 -10.16
C GLN A 227 -6.78 17.37 -11.44
N PHE A 228 -7.87 17.24 -12.19
CA PHE A 228 -7.83 16.71 -13.55
C PHE A 228 -7.50 17.84 -14.53
N PRO A 229 -6.62 17.59 -15.52
CA PRO A 229 -6.39 18.52 -16.63
C PRO A 229 -7.61 18.63 -17.56
#